data_AF-A0A967LQD2-F1
#
_entry.id   AF-A0A967LQD2-F1
#
_cell.length_a   1.000
_cell.length_b   1.000
_cell.length_c   1.000
_cell.angle_alpha   90.00
_cell.angle_beta   90.00
_cell.angle_gamma   90.00
#
_symmetry.space_group_name_H-M   'P 1'
#
loop_
_entity.id
_entity.type
_entity.pdbx_description
1 polymer ?
#
loop_
_entity_poly.entity_id
_entity_poly.type
_entity_poly.pdbx_seq_one_letter_code
_entity_poly.pdbx_strand_id
1 'polypeptide(L)'
;NNWVVGRSRCAKGGPILATDPHNAVDLSRQWYQAQVTCPGIDAIGAFFLGTPGIYLGHTRRTAWGVTNHTASARDLFRETISPDNPGMYLDDGGWHPIDEEKQEIPVRG
;
A
#
# COMPACT_ATOMS: atom_id res chain seq x y z
N ASN A 1 -11.57 4.32 7.45
CA ASN A 1 -12.48 3.27 7.96
C ASN A 1 -13.21 2.57 6.83
N ASN A 2 -13.63 1.31 7.02
CA ASN A 2 -14.40 0.54 6.03
C ASN A 2 -15.56 -0.22 6.69
N TRP A 3 -16.73 -0.19 6.05
CA TRP A 3 -17.91 -0.95 6.47
C TRP A 3 -18.64 -1.58 5.28
N VAL A 4 -19.13 -2.81 5.46
CA VAL A 4 -20.00 -3.50 4.51
C VAL A 4 -21.27 -3.92 5.22
N VAL A 5 -22.42 -3.58 4.66
CA VAL A 5 -23.73 -4.04 5.12
C VAL A 5 -24.30 -5.00 4.08
N GLY A 6 -24.54 -6.24 4.51
CA GLY A 6 -25.12 -7.27 3.66
C GLY A 6 -26.60 -7.01 3.36
N ARG A 7 -27.07 -7.52 2.21
CA ARG A 7 -28.44 -7.37 1.69
C ARG A 7 -29.55 -7.55 2.73
N SER A 8 -29.43 -8.54 3.62
CA SER A 8 -30.46 -8.85 4.64
C SER A 8 -30.66 -7.75 5.67
N ARG A 9 -29.73 -6.79 5.78
CA ARG A 9 -29.77 -5.66 6.72
C ARG A 9 -29.96 -4.31 6.02
N CYS A 10 -30.22 -4.29 4.71
CA CYS A 10 -30.40 -3.07 3.93
C CYS A 10 -31.87 -2.88 3.55
N ALA A 11 -32.44 -1.71 3.88
CA ALA A 11 -33.85 -1.40 3.62
C ALA A 11 -34.28 -1.56 2.15
N LYS A 12 -33.36 -1.29 1.20
CA LYS A 12 -33.59 -1.40 -0.24
C LYS A 12 -33.11 -2.73 -0.85
N GLY A 13 -32.69 -3.70 -0.02
CA GLY A 13 -32.36 -5.06 -0.45
C GLY A 13 -31.10 -5.21 -1.32
N GLY A 14 -30.24 -4.20 -1.42
CA GLY A 14 -28.89 -4.30 -2.02
C GLY A 14 -27.81 -4.07 -0.96
N PRO A 15 -26.60 -4.65 -1.12
CA PRO A 15 -25.50 -4.42 -0.18
C PRO A 15 -25.02 -2.96 -0.24
N ILE A 16 -24.46 -2.47 0.86
CA ILE A 16 -23.84 -1.13 0.95
C ILE A 16 -22.39 -1.30 1.35
N LEU A 17 -21.49 -0.63 0.62
CA LEU A 17 -20.09 -0.45 0.98
C LEU A 17 -19.85 1.02 1.30
N ALA A 18 -19.23 1.30 2.44
CA ALA A 18 -18.72 2.62 2.79
C ALA A 18 -17.21 2.50 3.05
N THR A 19 -16.41 3.26 2.29
CA THR A 19 -14.96 3.26 2.38
C THR A 19 -14.44 4.69 2.51
N ASP A 20 -13.55 4.91 3.46
CA ASP A 20 -13.04 6.23 3.83
C ASP A 20 -11.54 6.14 4.16
N PRO A 21 -10.63 6.41 3.20
CA PRO A 21 -9.19 6.45 3.48
C PRO A 21 -8.82 7.73 4.26
N HIS A 22 -8.28 7.58 5.48
CA HIS A 22 -7.92 8.70 6.35
C HIS A 22 -6.58 9.32 5.98
N ASN A 23 -6.49 9.84 4.76
CA ASN A 23 -5.30 10.54 4.31
C ASN A 23 -5.34 12.00 4.77
N ALA A 24 -4.17 12.56 5.10
CA ALA A 24 -4.07 13.97 5.44
C ALA A 24 -4.59 14.83 4.28
N VAL A 25 -5.38 15.85 4.60
CA VAL A 25 -5.83 16.82 3.60
C VAL A 25 -4.67 17.76 3.31
N ASP A 26 -4.16 17.70 2.08
CA ASP A 26 -3.11 18.57 1.61
C ASP A 26 -3.39 19.06 0.17
N LEU A 27 -2.47 19.84 -0.38
CA LEU A 27 -2.55 20.34 -1.76
C LEU A 27 -2.16 19.29 -2.81
N SER A 28 -1.58 18.15 -2.42
CA SER A 28 -1.07 17.13 -3.34
C SER A 28 -2.14 16.19 -3.89
N ARG A 29 -3.38 16.26 -3.36
CA ARG A 29 -4.55 15.46 -3.81
C ARG A 29 -4.18 14.01 -4.17
N GLN A 30 -3.83 13.22 -3.17
CA GLN A 30 -3.34 11.84 -3.33
C GLN A 30 -4.29 10.89 -4.10
N TRP A 31 -5.60 11.20 -4.16
CA TRP A 31 -6.60 10.42 -4.86
C TRP A 31 -7.10 11.12 -6.12
N TYR A 32 -7.15 10.37 -7.22
CA TYR A 32 -7.71 10.83 -8.50
C TYR A 32 -8.87 9.94 -8.92
N GLN A 33 -10.07 10.50 -9.13
CA GLN A 33 -11.23 9.72 -9.54
C GLN A 33 -11.30 9.59 -11.06
N ALA A 34 -11.42 8.36 -11.56
CA ALA A 34 -11.58 8.07 -12.98
C ALA A 34 -12.33 6.75 -13.23
N GLN A 35 -12.81 6.60 -14.46
CA GLN A 35 -13.37 5.35 -14.99
C GLN A 35 -12.43 4.80 -16.06
N VAL A 36 -12.23 3.48 -16.05
CA VAL A 36 -11.50 2.75 -17.07
C VAL A 36 -12.47 1.79 -17.75
N THR A 37 -12.56 1.93 -19.07
CA THR A 37 -13.40 1.07 -19.92
C THR A 37 -12.57 0.53 -21.07
N CYS A 38 -12.46 -0.79 -21.17
CA CYS A 38 -11.85 -1.51 -22.28
C CYS A 38 -12.47 -2.93 -22.39
N PRO A 39 -12.16 -3.73 -23.43
CA PRO A 39 -12.72 -5.09 -23.52
C PRO A 39 -12.46 -5.90 -22.26
N GLY A 40 -13.54 -6.27 -21.54
CA GLY A 40 -13.48 -7.02 -20.29
C GLY A 40 -13.34 -6.18 -19.01
N ILE A 41 -13.17 -4.86 -19.09
CA ILE A 41 -13.05 -3.96 -17.93
C ILE A 41 -14.05 -2.81 -18.05
N ASP A 42 -14.86 -2.63 -17.03
CA ASP A 42 -15.68 -1.42 -16.83
C ASP A 42 -15.76 -1.14 -15.32
N ALA A 43 -14.90 -0.24 -14.86
CA ALA A 43 -14.73 0.06 -13.44
C ALA A 43 -14.50 1.56 -13.23
N ILE A 44 -15.11 2.10 -12.18
CA ILE A 44 -14.97 3.50 -11.77
C ILE A 44 -14.57 3.57 -10.31
N GLY A 45 -13.71 4.54 -9.98
CA GLY A 45 -13.29 4.76 -8.61
C GLY A 45 -12.09 5.69 -8.48
N ALA A 46 -11.43 5.65 -7.33
CA ALA A 46 -10.27 6.45 -7.01
C ALA A 46 -8.96 5.67 -7.20
N PHE A 47 -8.01 6.31 -7.86
CA PHE A 47 -6.62 5.90 -8.05
C PHE A 47 -5.74 6.58 -7.02
N PHE A 48 -4.75 5.88 -6.49
CA PHE A 48 -3.66 6.52 -5.76
C PHE A 48 -2.65 7.06 -6.78
N LEU A 49 -2.31 8.35 -6.70
CA LEU A 49 -1.42 8.99 -7.67
C LEU A 49 -0.11 8.22 -7.83
N GLY A 50 0.32 8.04 -9.09
CA GLY A 50 1.55 7.31 -9.42
C GLY A 50 1.42 5.78 -9.44
N THR A 51 0.25 5.23 -9.14
CA THR A 51 0.01 3.77 -9.16
C THR A 51 -0.97 3.36 -10.27
N PRO A 52 -0.82 2.15 -10.84
CA PRO A 52 -1.83 1.60 -11.73
C PRO A 52 -3.03 1.09 -10.93
N GLY A 53 -4.24 1.33 -11.45
CA GLY A 53 -5.47 0.68 -10.99
C GLY A 53 -6.34 1.43 -9.98
N ILE A 54 -7.58 0.97 -9.86
CA ILE A 54 -8.62 1.56 -9.00
C ILE A 54 -8.55 0.92 -7.61
N TYR A 55 -8.10 1.68 -6.62
CA TYR A 55 -7.95 1.22 -5.24
C TYR A 55 -9.29 1.16 -4.49
N LEU A 56 -10.15 2.14 -4.74
CA LEU A 56 -11.47 2.27 -4.11
C LEU A 56 -12.48 2.43 -5.23
N GLY A 57 -13.40 1.50 -5.40
CA GLY A 57 -14.28 1.59 -6.56
C GLY A 57 -15.24 0.44 -6.72
N HIS A 58 -15.85 0.39 -7.89
CA HIS A 58 -16.78 -0.67 -8.23
C HIS A 58 -16.87 -0.90 -9.74
N THR A 59 -17.37 -2.08 -10.08
CA THR A 59 -17.89 -2.43 -11.41
C THR A 59 -19.43 -2.46 -11.36
N ARG A 60 -20.07 -2.94 -12.43
CA ARG A 60 -21.49 -3.30 -12.42
C ARG A 60 -21.86 -4.41 -11.43
N ARG A 61 -20.92 -5.24 -10.98
CA ARG A 61 -21.20 -6.46 -10.20
C ARG A 61 -20.58 -6.49 -8.81
N THR A 62 -19.50 -5.74 -8.58
CA THR A 62 -18.71 -5.82 -7.35
C THR A 62 -18.22 -4.44 -6.94
N ALA A 63 -18.16 -4.17 -5.65
CA ALA A 63 -17.53 -2.97 -5.08
C ALA A 63 -16.45 -3.38 -4.07
N TRP A 64 -15.39 -2.59 -3.96
CA TRP A 64 -14.29 -2.83 -3.04
C TRP A 64 -13.76 -1.52 -2.46
N GLY A 65 -13.13 -1.65 -1.29
CA GLY A 65 -12.42 -0.58 -0.62
C GLY A 65 -11.25 -1.18 0.15
N VAL A 66 -10.26 -0.35 0.47
CA VAL A 66 -9.05 -0.78 1.18
C VAL A 66 -8.85 0.06 2.43
N THR A 67 -8.15 -0.48 3.41
CA THR A 67 -7.72 0.24 4.62
C THR A 67 -6.34 -0.26 5.00
N ASN A 68 -5.63 0.52 5.80
CA ASN A 68 -4.34 0.11 6.34
C ASN A 68 -4.48 -1.18 7.15
N HIS A 69 -3.57 -2.11 6.90
CA HIS A 69 -3.45 -3.34 7.65
C HIS A 69 -2.39 -3.14 8.74
N THR A 70 -2.71 -3.47 9.99
CA THR A 70 -1.82 -3.25 11.14
C THR A 70 -1.14 -4.52 11.64
N ALA A 71 -1.17 -5.62 10.88
CA ALA A 71 -0.38 -6.78 11.24
C ALA A 71 1.12 -6.53 11.07
N SER A 72 1.92 -7.26 11.85
CA SER A 72 3.37 -7.28 11.66
C SER A 72 3.69 -7.88 10.30
N ALA A 73 4.31 -7.08 9.44
CA ALA A 73 4.81 -7.50 8.13
C ALA A 73 6.34 -7.33 8.03
N ARG A 74 6.99 -6.92 9.12
CA ARG A 74 8.42 -6.62 9.18
C ARG A 74 8.95 -6.93 10.56
N ASP A 75 10.07 -7.63 10.61
CA ASP A 75 10.83 -7.89 11.82
C ASP A 75 12.17 -7.16 11.75
N LEU A 76 12.72 -6.81 12.92
CA LEU A 76 14.05 -6.25 13.05
C LEU A 76 14.99 -7.32 13.61
N PHE A 77 16.17 -7.42 13.01
CA PHE A 77 17.25 -8.28 13.46
C PHE A 77 18.37 -7.43 14.03
N ARG A 78 18.98 -7.94 15.10
CA ARG A 78 20.18 -7.33 15.69
C ARG A 78 21.38 -8.18 15.33
N GLU A 79 22.09 -7.75 14.30
CA GLU A 79 23.29 -8.42 13.84
C GLU A 79 24.44 -8.31 14.84
N THR A 80 25.31 -9.33 14.86
CA THR A 80 26.58 -9.29 15.59
C THR A 80 27.69 -8.88 14.61
N ILE A 81 28.34 -7.75 14.86
CA ILE A 81 29.41 -7.22 14.01
C ILE A 81 30.76 -7.80 14.44
N SER A 82 31.64 -8.11 13.49
CA SER A 82 32.98 -8.61 13.80
C SER A 82 33.82 -7.53 14.48
N PRO A 83 34.46 -7.83 15.63
CA PRO A 83 35.35 -6.88 16.31
C PRO A 83 36.63 -6.61 15.51
N ASP A 84 37.05 -7.56 14.66
CA ASP A 84 38.29 -7.48 13.89
C ASP A 84 38.06 -6.89 12.47
N ASN A 85 36.83 -6.98 11.96
CA ASN A 85 36.44 -6.43 10.66
C ASN A 85 35.00 -5.89 10.69
N PRO A 86 34.79 -4.59 10.93
CA PRO A 86 33.45 -3.99 11.03
C PRO A 86 32.59 -4.09 9.76
N GLY A 87 33.18 -4.46 8.61
CA GLY A 87 32.45 -4.72 7.37
C GLY A 87 31.84 -6.12 7.29
N MET A 88 31.81 -6.87 8.40
CA MET A 88 31.27 -8.23 8.46
C MET A 88 30.25 -8.37 9.60
N TYR A 89 29.18 -9.14 9.36
CA TYR A 89 28.20 -9.56 10.35
C TYR A 89 28.17 -11.09 10.50
N LEU A 90 27.70 -11.59 11.64
CA LEU A 90 27.58 -13.01 11.95
C LEU A 90 26.14 -13.49 11.74
N ASP A 91 25.97 -14.54 10.96
CA ASP A 91 24.73 -15.34 10.90
C ASP A 91 25.02 -16.84 11.15
N ASP A 92 24.02 -17.70 10.96
CA ASP A 92 24.12 -19.16 11.17
C ASP A 92 25.18 -19.83 10.26
N GLY A 93 25.54 -19.21 9.13
CA GLY A 93 26.54 -19.66 8.18
C GLY A 93 27.96 -19.16 8.46
N GLY A 94 28.13 -18.22 9.39
CA GLY A 94 29.42 -17.66 9.80
C GLY A 94 29.51 -16.16 9.54
N TRP A 95 30.71 -15.68 9.23
CA TRP A 95 30.95 -14.25 8.97
C TRP A 95 30.65 -13.91 7.50
N HIS A 96 29.74 -12.96 7.29
CA HIS A 96 29.32 -12.46 5.98
C HIS A 96 29.65 -10.97 5.81
N PRO A 97 30.05 -10.52 4.61
CA PRO A 97 30.28 -9.10 4.35
C PRO A 97 28.97 -8.31 4.39
N ILE A 98 29.05 -7.06 4.84
CA ILE A 98 27.98 -6.09 4.74
C ILE A 98 27.99 -5.52 3.30
N ASP A 99 26.84 -5.56 2.63
CA ASP A 99 26.68 -4.93 1.32
C ASP A 99 26.67 -3.39 1.46
N GLU A 100 27.60 -2.73 0.78
CA GLU A 100 27.71 -1.27 0.76
C GLU A 100 27.29 -0.70 -0.60
N GLU A 101 26.34 0.24 -0.59
CA GLU A 101 25.94 1.01 -1.76
C GLU A 101 26.20 2.50 -1.52
N LYS A 102 26.94 3.14 -2.44
CA LYS A 102 27.19 4.59 -2.41
C LYS A 102 26.23 5.30 -3.37
N GLN A 103 25.51 6.30 -2.86
CA GLN A 103 24.60 7.12 -3.66
C GLN A 103 25.00 8.60 -3.57
N GLU A 104 25.08 9.28 -4.71
CA GLU A 104 25.29 10.73 -4.79
C GLU A 104 23.95 11.46 -4.85
N ILE A 105 23.75 12.43 -3.95
CA ILE A 105 22.52 13.24 -3.90
C ILE A 105 22.86 14.65 -4.40
N PRO A 106 22.39 15.06 -5.59
CA PRO A 106 22.66 16.38 -6.12
C PRO A 106 21.94 17.45 -5.30
N VAL A 107 22.66 18.51 -4.92
CA VAL A 107 22.12 19.67 -4.21
C VAL A 107 22.23 20.90 -5.10
N ARG A 108 21.12 21.62 -5.28
CA ARG A 108 21.12 22.89 -6.01
C ARG A 108 21.76 23.97 -5.13
N GLY A 109 22.75 24.68 -5.68
CA GLY A 109 23.35 25.88 -5.06
C GLY A 109 22.42 27.09 -5.04
#